data_AF-A0A3M1AZ59-F1
#
_entry.id   AF-A0A3M1AZ59-F1
#
_cell.length_a   1.000
_cell.length_b   1.000
_cell.length_c   1.000
_cell.angle_alpha   90.00
_cell.angle_beta   90.00
_cell.angle_gamma   90.00
#
_symmetry.space_group_name_H-M   'P 1'
#
loop_
_entity.id
_entity.type
_entity.pdbx_description
1 polymer ?
#
loop_
_entity_poly.entity_id
_entity_poly.type
_entity_poly.pdbx_seq_one_letter_code
_entity_poly.pdbx_strand_id
1 'polypeptide(L)'
;RIAITSQNHLLYLVYYIHANPQRHGIIKDFTQYPYSSYQRFFLDKKTKLRKEEVIGWFGSLNNFVQFHRENQALQEIEYLMIED
;
A
#
# COMPACT_ATOMS: atom_id res chain seq x y z
N ARG A 1 14.00 7.16 12.88
CA ARG A 1 12.79 7.23 12.01
C ARG A 1 13.20 7.92 10.72
N ILE A 2 12.70 7.45 9.58
CA ILE A 2 13.01 8.04 8.27
C ILE A 2 11.87 8.99 7.89
N ALA A 3 12.22 10.19 7.43
CA ALA A 3 11.24 11.17 6.99
C ALA A 3 10.74 10.83 5.58
N ILE A 4 9.43 10.99 5.36
CA ILE A 4 8.86 10.90 4.01
C ILE A 4 8.95 12.31 3.40
N THR A 5 9.80 12.45 2.38
CA THR A 5 10.12 13.74 1.76
C THR A 5 9.52 13.92 0.37
N SER A 6 8.93 12.87 -0.21
CA SER A 6 8.30 12.91 -1.53
C SER A 6 6.96 12.19 -1.54
N GLN A 7 6.08 12.60 -2.45
CA GLN A 7 4.79 11.94 -2.66
C GLN A 7 5.00 10.50 -3.16
N ASN A 8 5.94 10.27 -4.08
CA ASN A 8 6.23 8.92 -4.56
C ASN A 8 6.60 8.00 -3.40
N HIS A 9 7.53 8.41 -2.53
CA HIS A 9 7.91 7.64 -1.37
C HIS A 9 6.68 7.27 -0.50
N LEU A 10 5.77 8.21 -0.26
CA LEU A 10 4.53 7.93 0.45
C LEU A 10 3.68 6.84 -0.24
N LEU A 11 3.45 6.96 -1.55
CA LEU A 11 2.62 6.03 -2.31
C LEU A 11 3.23 4.61 -2.35
N TYR A 12 4.54 4.53 -2.61
CA TYR A 12 5.28 3.26 -2.63
C TYR A 12 5.28 2.59 -1.26
N LEU A 13 5.39 3.36 -0.17
CA LEU A 13 5.33 2.81 1.19
C LEU A 13 3.94 2.23 1.52
N VAL A 14 2.86 2.91 1.11
CA VAL A 14 1.49 2.39 1.26
C VAL A 14 1.33 1.07 0.51
N TYR A 15 1.79 1.00 -0.74
CA TYR A 15 1.78 -0.25 -1.51
C TYR A 15 2.60 -1.35 -0.83
N TYR A 16 3.83 -1.04 -0.41
CA TYR A 16 4.72 -2.01 0.23
C TYR A 16 4.10 -2.65 1.47
N ILE A 17 3.48 -1.86 2.34
CA ILE A 17 2.76 -2.36 3.52
C ILE A 17 1.67 -3.36 3.11
N HIS A 18 0.91 -3.07 2.06
CA HIS A 18 -0.14 -3.97 1.58
C HIS A 18 0.42 -5.22 0.91
N ALA A 19 1.47 -5.10 0.09
CA ALA A 19 2.08 -6.19 -0.67
C ALA A 19 2.99 -7.10 0.18
N ASN A 20 3.42 -6.65 1.35
CA ASN A 20 4.39 -7.34 2.18
C ASN A 20 4.07 -8.83 2.47
N PRO A 21 2.82 -9.19 2.83
CA PRO A 21 2.46 -10.59 3.05
C PRO A 21 2.68 -11.47 1.82
N GLN A 22 2.46 -10.94 0.62
CA GLN A 22 2.69 -11.67 -0.61
C GLN A 22 4.18 -11.76 -0.95
N ARG A 23 4.93 -10.67 -0.75
CA ARG A 23 6.39 -10.65 -0.94
C ARG A 23 7.11 -11.69 -0.09
N HIS A 24 6.72 -11.81 1.17
CA HIS A 24 7.29 -12.78 2.11
C HIS A 24 6.65 -14.18 2.03
N GLY A 25 5.82 -14.45 1.02
CA GLY A 25 5.25 -15.79 0.80
C GLY A 25 4.19 -16.23 1.81
N ILE A 26 3.65 -15.32 2.63
CA ILE A 26 2.56 -15.61 3.58
C ILE A 26 1.26 -15.93 2.83
N ILE A 27 1.01 -15.25 1.71
CA ILE A 27 -0.17 -15.44 0.86
C ILE A 27 0.17 -15.21 -0.62
N LYS A 28 -0.58 -15.82 -1.55
CA LYS A 28 -0.37 -15.61 -2.99
C LYS A 28 -0.91 -14.29 -3.53
N ASP A 29 -1.96 -13.77 -2.90
CA ASP A 29 -2.64 -12.54 -3.28
C ASP A 29 -2.84 -11.67 -2.03
N PHE A 30 -2.07 -10.59 -1.92
CA PHE A 30 -2.12 -9.71 -0.76
C PHE A 30 -3.48 -9.02 -0.60
N THR A 31 -4.28 -8.89 -1.68
CA THR A 31 -5.60 -8.25 -1.61
C THR A 31 -6.57 -9.06 -0.74
N GLN A 32 -6.27 -10.35 -0.52
CA GLN A 32 -7.02 -11.26 0.33
C GLN A 32 -6.49 -11.34 1.76
N TYR A 33 -5.40 -10.63 2.09
CA TYR A 33 -4.79 -10.73 3.41
C TYR A 33 -5.67 -10.07 4.49
N PRO A 34 -6.20 -10.84 5.46
CA PRO A 34 -7.23 -10.34 6.39
C PRO A 34 -6.69 -9.34 7.42
N TYR A 35 -5.37 -9.32 7.64
CA TYR A 35 -4.69 -8.42 8.55
C TYR A 35 -4.12 -7.18 7.86
N SER A 36 -4.62 -6.85 6.65
CA SER A 36 -4.26 -5.65 5.90
C SER A 36 -5.36 -4.58 5.96
N SER A 37 -4.96 -3.32 5.92
CA SER A 37 -5.89 -2.20 5.68
C SER A 37 -6.46 -2.16 4.26
N TYR A 38 -5.85 -2.86 3.29
CA TYR A 38 -6.23 -2.81 1.88
C TYR A 38 -7.74 -3.02 1.67
N GLN A 39 -8.32 -4.07 2.25
CA GLN A 39 -9.74 -4.39 2.11
C GLN A 39 -10.67 -3.32 2.71
N ARG A 40 -10.19 -2.55 3.70
CA ARG A 40 -11.00 -1.53 4.37
C ARG A 40 -11.33 -0.35 3.46
N PHE A 41 -10.55 -0.11 2.41
CA PHE A 41 -10.82 0.93 1.42
C PHE A 41 -12.08 0.67 0.58
N PHE A 42 -12.52 -0.58 0.47
CA PHE A 42 -13.68 -0.96 -0.34
C PHE A 42 -14.96 -1.16 0.46
N LEU A 43 -14.86 -1.14 1.79
CA LEU A 43 -16.03 -1.27 2.66
C LEU A 43 -16.77 0.05 2.78
N ASP A 44 -18.06 0.06 2.51
CA ASP A 44 -18.97 1.16 2.86
C ASP A 44 -19.30 1.13 4.37
N LYS A 45 -18.26 1.28 5.18
CA LYS A 45 -18.33 1.29 6.65
C LYS A 45 -17.36 2.31 7.20
N LYS A 46 -17.80 3.09 8.19
CA LYS A 46 -16.93 3.99 8.96
C LYS A 46 -15.84 3.19 9.67
N THR A 47 -14.59 3.60 9.46
CA THR A 47 -13.40 3.05 10.12
C THR A 47 -12.54 4.19 10.65
N LYS A 48 -11.54 3.89 11.49
CA LYS A 48 -10.54 4.88 11.90
C LYS A 48 -9.57 5.28 10.78
N LEU A 49 -9.58 4.56 9.67
CA LEU A 49 -8.78 4.85 8.49
C LEU A 49 -9.29 6.11 7.80
N ARG A 50 -8.39 7.03 7.46
CA ARG A 50 -8.69 8.23 6.67
C ARG A 50 -8.75 7.88 5.18
N LYS A 51 -9.82 7.19 4.79
CA LYS A 51 -9.94 6.58 3.46
C LYS A 51 -9.85 7.63 2.35
N GLU A 52 -10.59 8.73 2.50
CA GLU A 52 -10.67 9.80 1.52
C GLU A 52 -9.31 10.47 1.31
N GLU A 53 -8.56 10.71 2.40
CA GLU A 53 -7.23 11.31 2.35
C GLU A 53 -6.24 10.39 1.63
N VAL A 54 -6.17 9.12 2.03
CA VAL A 54 -5.24 8.16 1.42
C VAL A 54 -5.59 7.92 -0.04
N ILE A 55 -6.87 7.73 -0.38
CA ILE A 55 -7.33 7.61 -1.78
C ILE A 55 -6.96 8.87 -2.57
N GLY A 56 -7.09 10.04 -1.95
CA GLY A 56 -6.72 11.34 -2.53
C GLY A 56 -5.25 11.42 -2.94
N TRP A 57 -4.34 10.75 -2.23
CA TRP A 57 -2.91 10.70 -2.62
C TRP A 57 -2.68 10.02 -3.97
N PHE A 58 -3.56 9.08 -4.34
CA PHE A 58 -3.56 8.38 -5.64
C PHE A 58 -4.47 9.09 -6.67
N GLY A 59 -5.19 10.13 -6.28
CA GLY A 59 -6.13 10.88 -7.11
C GLY A 59 -7.52 10.25 -7.26
N SER A 60 -7.63 8.92 -7.27
CA SER A 60 -8.92 8.22 -7.27
C SER A 60 -8.81 6.79 -6.72
N LEU A 61 -9.95 6.18 -6.36
CA LEU A 61 -9.98 4.78 -5.97
C LEU A 61 -9.51 3.85 -7.10
N ASN A 62 -9.82 4.18 -8.35
CA ASN A 62 -9.36 3.42 -9.50
C ASN A 62 -7.85 3.48 -9.64
N ASN A 63 -7.25 4.65 -9.47
CA ASN A 63 -5.79 4.81 -9.50
C ASN A 63 -5.13 4.10 -8.32
N PHE A 64 -5.73 4.13 -7.13
CA PHE A 64 -5.27 3.35 -5.98
C PHE A 64 -5.21 1.87 -6.32
N VAL A 65 -6.29 1.31 -6.87
CA VAL A 65 -6.35 -0.11 -7.28
C VAL A 65 -5.32 -0.41 -8.38
N GLN A 66 -5.23 0.44 -9.39
CA GLN A 66 -4.30 0.27 -10.51
C GLN A 66 -2.84 0.26 -10.01
N PHE A 67 -2.45 1.25 -9.22
CA PHE A 67 -1.12 1.34 -8.63
C PHE A 67 -0.77 0.08 -7.83
N HIS A 68 -1.74 -0.51 -7.11
CA HIS A 68 -1.54 -1.73 -6.33
C HIS A 68 -1.47 -3.02 -7.17
N ARG A 69 -1.96 -3.01 -8.41
CA ARG A 69 -1.92 -4.15 -9.33
C ARG A 69 -0.66 -4.17 -10.18
N GLU A 70 -0.09 -3.01 -10.44
CA GLU A 70 1.16 -2.88 -11.18
C GLU A 70 2.32 -3.49 -10.39
N ASN A 71 3.24 -4.15 -11.09
CA ASN A 71 4.47 -4.65 -10.47
C ASN A 71 5.39 -3.46 -10.21
N GLN A 72 5.26 -2.87 -9.01
CA GLN A 72 5.99 -1.67 -8.64
C GLN A 72 7.48 -1.99 -8.49
N ALA A 73 8.33 -1.25 -9.21
CA ALA A 73 9.76 -1.27 -8.99
C ALA A 73 10.05 -0.52 -7.67
N LEU A 74 10.28 -1.27 -6.59
CA LEU A 74 10.41 -0.70 -5.25
C LEU A 74 11.77 -0.04 -4.95
N GLN A 75 12.51 0.31 -6.00
CA GLN A 75 13.83 0.97 -5.92
C GLN A 75 13.76 2.25 -5.06
N GLU A 76 12.65 2.99 -5.16
CA GLU A 76 12.38 4.22 -4.38
C GLU A 76 12.34 4.01 -2.86
N ILE A 77 12.14 2.78 -2.39
CA ILE A 77 11.99 2.44 -0.97
C ILE A 77 12.88 1.26 -0.54
N GLU A 78 13.82 0.83 -1.39
CA GLU A 78 14.68 -0.33 -1.13
C GLU A 78 15.47 -0.19 0.18
N TYR A 79 15.94 1.02 0.48
CA TYR A 79 16.64 1.35 1.72
C TYR A 79 15.79 1.21 3.00
N LEU A 80 14.47 1.02 2.87
CA LEU A 80 13.55 0.72 3.98
C LEU A 80 13.33 -0.77 4.19
N MET A 81 13.72 -1.59 3.22
CA MET A 81 13.56 -3.03 3.29
C MET A 81 14.69 -3.59 4.14
N ILE A 82 14.31 -4.30 5.20
CA ILE A 82 15.23 -4.96 6.12
C ILE A 82 15.27 -6.46 5.77
N GLU A 83 15.14 -6.77 4.50
CA GLU A 83 15.23 -8.14 3.99
C GLU A 83 16.72 -8.49 3.89
N ASP A 84 17.17 -9.51 4.64
CA ASP A 84 18.57 -10.00 4.64
C ASP A 84 18.95 -10.70 3.33
#